data_AF-A0A8J7MIY6-F1
#
_entry.id   AF-A0A8J7MIY6-F1
#
_cell.length_a   1.000
_cell.length_b   1.000
_cell.length_c   1.000
_cell.angle_alpha   90.00
_cell.angle_beta   90.00
_cell.angle_gamma   90.00
#
_symmetry.space_group_name_H-M   'P 1'
#
loop_
_entity.id
_entity.type
_entity.pdbx_description
1 polymer ?
#
loop_
_entity_poly.entity_id
_entity_poly.type
_entity_poly.pdbx_seq_one_letter_code
_entity_poly.pdbx_strand_id
1 'polypeptide(L)'
;MKIKELLFPNKFPVYKQTDRFDCGPTCLRMLAKFYGKNFSMEYLRYQCKISPDGVSAKNLIAAGEHLGFHIVPALIDYETLAIEAPLPCLVYWRDRHFVIIYKIKGDKVYVADPSYGLVTYTKKEFIKAWQNSSKADGTDGGMTILLEPRASFYEQEDDEKPKGLKIILPYLTGHKKHIVQVFIGVLVGMVVQLIIPFVTQALVDKGINYGDLHFVYILLLAQLVLFLSASFLNIIRSWLLLYIGSRASMLITSDYLTKLLRKSVAFFDGKTPGDILQRINESNRLESFLNAAP
;
A
#
# COMPACT_ATOMS: atom_id res chain seq x y z
N MET A 1 19.02 29.61 2.50
CA MET A 1 17.82 29.26 3.30
C MET A 1 16.66 28.67 2.47
N LYS A 2 16.48 29.02 1.17
CA LYS A 2 15.33 28.56 0.35
C LYS A 2 15.45 27.19 -0.38
N ILE A 3 16.62 26.53 -0.37
CA ILE A 3 16.83 25.28 -1.14
C ILE A 3 16.36 24.02 -0.36
N LYS A 4 16.47 24.00 0.97
CA LYS A 4 15.97 22.88 1.80
C LYS A 4 14.43 22.77 1.76
N GLU A 5 13.72 23.88 1.66
CA GLU A 5 12.24 23.87 1.58
C GLU A 5 11.70 23.39 0.24
N LEU A 6 12.52 23.42 -0.83
CA LEU A 6 12.09 22.96 -2.16
C LEU A 6 12.27 21.44 -2.37
N LEU A 7 13.17 20.81 -1.61
CA LEU A 7 13.57 19.40 -1.79
C LEU A 7 12.91 18.44 -0.80
N PHE A 8 12.44 18.93 0.36
CA PHE A 8 11.90 18.06 1.41
C PHE A 8 10.40 18.32 1.63
N PRO A 9 9.58 17.27 1.77
CA PRO A 9 8.13 17.42 1.91
C PRO A 9 7.77 18.25 3.17
N ASN A 10 6.74 19.10 3.06
CA ASN A 10 6.21 19.92 4.16
C ASN A 10 5.81 19.11 5.42
N LYS A 11 5.67 17.78 5.31
CA LYS A 11 5.41 16.85 6.41
C LYS A 11 6.36 15.65 6.31
N PHE A 12 6.93 15.25 7.44
CA PHE A 12 7.76 14.05 7.53
C PHE A 12 6.91 12.80 7.20
N PRO A 13 7.39 11.89 6.34
CA PRO A 13 6.65 10.67 5.99
C PRO A 13 6.57 9.72 7.18
N VAL A 14 5.39 9.13 7.39
CA VAL A 14 5.14 8.22 8.52
C VAL A 14 4.65 6.89 7.98
N TYR A 15 5.32 5.82 8.39
CA TYR A 15 4.87 4.46 8.17
C TYR A 15 4.74 3.78 9.53
N LYS A 16 3.65 3.03 9.72
CA LYS A 16 3.47 2.18 10.90
C LYS A 16 4.08 0.81 10.66
N GLN A 17 4.75 0.28 11.68
CA GLN A 17 5.27 -1.09 11.63
C GLN A 17 4.10 -2.09 11.66
N THR A 18 4.17 -3.11 10.80
CA THR A 18 3.17 -4.18 10.74
C THR A 18 3.50 -5.34 11.67
N ASP A 19 4.78 -5.53 11.97
CA ASP A 19 5.29 -6.55 12.88
C ASP A 19 5.99 -5.90 14.08
N ARG A 20 6.10 -6.61 15.21
CA ARG A 20 6.79 -6.15 16.42
C ARG A 20 8.28 -5.92 16.18
N PHE A 21 8.88 -6.66 15.26
CA PHE A 21 10.32 -6.66 14.98
C PHE A 21 10.75 -5.73 13.83
N ASP A 22 9.80 -4.98 13.25
CA ASP A 22 10.00 -4.17 12.03
C ASP A 22 10.43 -2.72 12.29
N CYS A 23 10.70 -2.33 13.53
CA CYS A 23 10.96 -0.93 13.87
C CYS A 23 12.11 -0.31 13.05
N GLY A 24 13.24 -1.02 12.93
CA GLY A 24 14.40 -0.61 12.13
C GLY A 24 14.10 -0.46 10.63
N PRO A 25 13.63 -1.51 9.92
CA PRO A 25 13.26 -1.43 8.51
C PRO A 25 12.21 -0.35 8.23
N THR A 26 11.24 -0.17 9.13
CA THR A 26 10.23 0.89 9.01
C THR A 26 10.87 2.28 9.13
N CYS A 27 11.87 2.45 10.01
CA CYS A 27 12.64 3.67 10.08
C CYS A 27 13.42 3.94 8.78
N LEU A 28 14.14 2.95 8.24
CA LEU A 28 14.84 3.11 6.96
C LEU A 28 13.87 3.46 5.82
N ARG A 29 12.65 2.91 5.83
CA ARG A 29 11.61 3.29 4.86
C ARG A 29 11.20 4.75 4.97
N MET A 30 10.95 5.24 6.20
CA MET A 30 10.60 6.64 6.43
C MET A 30 11.74 7.58 5.99
N LEU A 31 12.99 7.23 6.31
CA LEU A 31 14.17 7.99 5.90
C LEU A 31 14.36 8.00 4.39
N ALA A 32 14.30 6.84 3.73
CA ALA A 32 14.41 6.76 2.29
C ALA A 32 13.30 7.57 1.59
N LYS A 33 12.07 7.49 2.10
CA LYS A 33 10.94 8.30 1.60
C LYS A 33 11.17 9.79 1.79
N PHE A 34 11.75 10.20 2.91
CA PHE A 34 12.09 11.59 3.19
C PHE A 34 13.11 12.13 2.18
N TYR A 35 14.09 11.31 1.79
CA TYR A 35 15.07 11.64 0.75
C TYR A 35 14.61 11.37 -0.69
N GLY A 36 13.34 10.99 -0.89
CA GLY A 36 12.71 10.91 -2.21
C GLY A 36 12.75 9.54 -2.89
N LYS A 37 13.22 8.47 -2.23
CA LYS A 37 13.22 7.10 -2.77
C LYS A 37 12.12 6.24 -2.16
N ASN A 38 11.62 5.27 -2.93
CA ASN A 38 10.58 4.34 -2.48
C ASN A 38 11.09 2.90 -2.50
N PHE A 39 11.23 2.33 -1.31
CA PHE A 39 11.58 0.92 -1.13
C PHE A 39 10.42 0.13 -0.52
N SER A 40 10.23 -1.11 -0.99
CA SER A 40 9.24 -1.99 -0.39
C SER A 40 9.69 -2.42 1.01
N MET A 41 8.72 -2.64 1.91
CA MET A 41 9.04 -3.22 3.23
C MET A 41 9.71 -4.59 3.09
N GLU A 42 9.36 -5.38 2.07
CA GLU A 42 9.94 -6.70 1.88
C GLU A 42 11.43 -6.62 1.55
N TYR A 43 11.81 -5.72 0.64
CA TYR A 43 13.21 -5.45 0.33
C TYR A 43 13.97 -4.96 1.58
N LEU A 44 13.40 -4.01 2.33
CA LEU A 44 14.04 -3.47 3.54
C LEU A 44 14.21 -4.53 4.64
N ARG A 45 13.24 -5.43 4.83
CA ARG A 45 13.37 -6.56 5.77
C ARG A 45 14.49 -7.50 5.34
N TYR A 46 14.59 -7.80 4.05
CA TYR A 46 15.65 -8.65 3.50
C TYR A 46 17.03 -8.01 3.73
N GLN A 47 17.18 -6.72 3.43
CA GLN A 47 18.44 -6.00 3.64
C GLN A 47 18.82 -5.91 5.13
N CYS A 48 17.84 -5.70 6.02
CA CYS A 48 18.07 -5.66 7.47
C CYS A 48 18.35 -7.03 8.09
N LYS A 49 18.21 -8.13 7.35
CA LYS A 49 18.42 -9.51 7.85
C LYS A 49 17.75 -9.73 9.21
N ILE A 50 16.45 -9.45 9.27
CA ILE A 50 15.67 -9.55 10.52
C ILE A 50 15.75 -10.97 11.08
N SER A 51 16.10 -11.09 12.36
CA SER A 51 15.99 -12.34 13.10
C SER A 51 14.70 -12.34 13.95
N PRO A 52 14.27 -13.50 14.48
CA PRO A 52 13.14 -13.56 15.41
C PRO A 52 13.26 -12.67 16.66
N ASP A 53 14.49 -12.23 16.99
CA ASP A 53 14.79 -11.32 18.12
C ASP A 53 14.76 -9.83 17.72
N GLY A 54 14.53 -9.51 16.44
CA GLY A 54 14.50 -8.14 15.92
C GLY A 54 15.67 -7.81 15.00
N VAL A 55 15.98 -6.52 14.92
CA VAL A 55 17.06 -5.99 14.08
C VAL A 55 18.14 -5.39 14.97
N SER A 56 19.36 -5.89 14.85
CA SER A 56 20.52 -5.32 15.54
C SER A 56 20.92 -3.98 14.90
N ALA A 57 21.49 -3.06 15.70
CA ALA A 57 22.02 -1.81 15.18
C ALA A 57 23.04 -2.04 14.04
N LYS A 58 23.88 -3.08 14.16
CA LYS A 58 24.85 -3.47 13.14
C LYS A 58 24.19 -3.80 11.80
N ASN A 59 23.13 -4.60 11.81
CA ASN A 59 22.41 -4.95 10.59
C ASN A 59 21.67 -3.76 10.00
N LEU A 60 21.12 -2.89 10.86
CA LEU A 60 20.46 -1.66 10.41
C LEU A 60 21.42 -0.71 9.71
N ILE A 61 22.63 -0.53 10.27
CA ILE A 61 23.71 0.27 9.67
C ILE A 61 24.12 -0.33 8.33
N ALA A 62 24.41 -1.64 8.27
CA ALA A 62 24.80 -2.31 7.03
C ALA A 62 23.71 -2.21 5.95
N ALA A 63 22.44 -2.35 6.32
CA ALA A 63 21.31 -2.18 5.39
C ALA A 63 21.22 -0.75 4.88
N GLY A 64 21.36 0.25 5.75
CA GLY A 64 21.34 1.65 5.34
C GLY A 64 22.53 2.04 4.44
N GLU A 65 23.72 1.51 4.71
CA GLU A 65 24.88 1.68 3.83
C GLU A 65 24.65 1.04 2.46
N HIS A 66 24.03 -0.15 2.42
CA HIS A 66 23.64 -0.80 1.17
C HIS A 66 22.60 0.01 0.38
N LEU A 67 21.70 0.74 1.05
CA LEU A 67 20.78 1.68 0.40
C LEU A 67 21.49 2.92 -0.17
N GLY A 68 22.77 3.12 0.14
CA GLY A 68 23.55 4.27 -0.31
C GLY A 68 23.60 5.42 0.70
N PHE A 69 23.19 5.21 1.95
CA PHE A 69 23.45 6.19 3.01
C PHE A 69 24.92 6.11 3.46
N HIS A 70 25.50 7.25 3.78
CA HIS A 70 26.64 7.31 4.68
C HIS A 70 26.10 7.30 6.12
N ILE A 71 26.49 6.30 6.91
CA ILE A 71 25.99 6.13 8.28
C ILE A 71 27.14 6.19 9.26
N VAL A 72 26.96 6.95 10.35
CA VAL A 72 27.93 7.07 11.43
C VAL A 72 27.20 6.81 12.76
N PRO A 73 27.46 5.68 13.44
CA PRO A 73 27.00 5.48 14.81
C PRO A 73 27.83 6.36 15.75
N ALA A 74 27.16 7.08 16.65
CA ALA A 74 27.78 7.97 17.61
C ALA A 74 27.08 7.90 18.97
N LEU A 75 27.85 8.09 20.04
CA LEU A 75 27.32 8.30 21.38
C LEU A 75 27.51 9.79 21.69
N ILE A 76 26.42 10.55 21.68
CA ILE A 76 26.45 12.02 21.80
C ILE A 76 25.49 12.50 22.89
N ASP A 77 25.80 13.66 23.48
CA ASP A 77 24.89 14.33 24.41
C ASP A 77 23.76 15.07 23.67
N TYR A 78 22.83 15.63 24.43
CA TYR A 78 21.67 16.32 23.85
C TYR A 78 22.08 17.61 23.14
N GLU A 79 23.05 18.32 23.70
CA GLU A 79 23.56 19.59 23.21
C GLU A 79 24.18 19.41 21.81
N THR A 80 25.03 18.40 21.65
CA THR A 80 25.62 18.02 20.34
C THR A 80 24.53 17.57 19.37
N LEU A 81 23.57 16.75 19.83
CA LEU A 81 22.43 16.32 19.00
C LEU A 81 21.60 17.50 18.50
N ALA A 82 21.38 18.52 19.32
CA ALA A 82 20.53 19.66 18.99
C ALA A 82 21.20 20.66 18.04
N ILE A 83 22.54 20.77 18.08
CA ILE A 83 23.30 21.80 17.36
C ILE A 83 23.99 21.22 16.12
N GLU A 84 24.61 20.05 16.23
CA GLU A 84 25.56 19.54 15.23
C GLU A 84 25.00 18.37 14.40
N ALA A 85 24.06 17.59 14.94
CA ALA A 85 23.60 16.38 14.27
C ALA A 85 22.79 16.69 12.99
N PRO A 86 23.08 16.03 11.85
CA PRO A 86 22.24 16.10 10.67
C PRO A 86 20.88 15.45 10.94
N LEU A 87 19.79 16.20 10.70
CA LEU A 87 18.43 15.71 10.79
C LEU A 87 17.85 15.43 9.39
N PRO A 88 17.07 14.35 9.20
CA PRO A 88 16.64 13.38 10.22
C PRO A 88 17.72 12.36 10.59
N CYS A 89 17.80 11.99 11.87
CA CYS A 89 18.69 10.94 12.37
C CYS A 89 17.92 9.88 13.14
N LEU A 90 18.52 8.70 13.31
CA LEU A 90 17.91 7.57 13.99
C LEU A 90 18.51 7.43 15.40
N VAL A 91 17.69 7.14 16.41
CA VAL A 91 18.16 6.95 17.78
C VAL A 91 17.66 5.65 18.37
N TYR A 92 18.47 5.07 19.25
CA TYR A 92 18.06 3.92 20.04
C TYR A 92 17.24 4.40 21.24
N TRP A 93 16.04 3.85 21.38
CA TRP A 93 15.00 4.36 22.25
C TRP A 93 14.62 3.31 23.30
N ARG A 94 14.76 3.67 24.58
CA ARG A 94 14.39 2.82 25.74
C ARG A 94 14.91 1.38 25.64
N ASP A 95 16.13 1.24 25.11
CA ASP A 95 16.91 0.01 25.05
C ASP A 95 16.27 -1.16 24.29
N ARG A 96 15.25 -0.87 23.46
CA ARG A 96 14.48 -1.90 22.76
C ARG A 96 13.93 -1.48 21.39
N HIS A 97 13.98 -0.19 21.04
CA HIS A 97 13.27 0.34 19.89
C HIS A 97 14.11 1.34 19.11
N PHE A 98 13.79 1.56 17.84
CA PHE A 98 14.41 2.59 17.02
C PHE A 98 13.36 3.62 16.62
N VAL A 99 13.70 4.90 16.76
CA VAL A 99 12.85 6.03 16.36
C VAL A 99 13.67 7.06 15.59
N ILE A 100 12.99 7.90 14.81
CA ILE A 100 13.65 8.95 14.03
C ILE A 100 13.39 10.30 14.66
N ILE A 101 14.44 11.09 14.84
CA ILE A 101 14.32 12.51 15.15
C ILE A 101 14.37 13.26 13.84
N TYR A 102 13.30 13.97 13.51
CA TYR A 102 13.22 14.71 12.25
C TYR A 102 13.27 16.22 12.45
N LYS A 103 13.07 16.71 13.67
CA LYS A 103 13.11 18.14 13.99
C LYS A 103 13.35 18.37 15.48
N ILE A 104 14.16 19.36 15.81
CA ILE A 104 14.31 19.90 17.17
C ILE A 104 13.98 21.39 17.09
N LYS A 105 13.12 21.89 17.99
CA LYS A 105 12.76 23.32 18.04
C LYS A 105 12.52 23.77 19.48
N GLY A 106 13.38 24.67 19.97
CA GLY A 106 13.31 25.11 21.37
C GLY A 106 13.46 23.91 22.31
N ASP A 107 12.55 23.79 23.29
CA ASP A 107 12.55 22.68 24.26
C ASP A 107 11.78 21.43 23.78
N LYS A 108 11.44 21.35 22.49
CA LYS A 108 10.64 20.27 21.91
C LYS A 108 11.43 19.46 20.89
N VAL A 109 11.37 18.14 21.05
CA VAL A 109 11.94 17.15 20.13
C VAL A 109 10.81 16.45 19.40
N TYR A 110 10.84 16.49 18.07
CA TYR A 110 9.85 15.86 17.21
C TYR A 110 10.38 14.51 16.72
N VAL A 111 9.64 13.45 17.07
CA VAL A 111 10.03 12.07 16.86
C VAL A 111 9.00 11.39 15.95
N ALA A 112 9.47 10.64 14.96
CA ALA A 112 8.67 9.71 14.19
C ALA A 112 8.92 8.30 14.73
N ASP A 113 7.93 7.77 15.43
CA ASP A 113 7.96 6.43 16.01
C ASP A 113 7.19 5.46 15.11
N PRO A 114 7.82 4.36 14.63
CA PRO A 114 7.13 3.31 13.86
C PRO A 114 5.87 2.73 14.52
N SER A 115 5.77 2.76 15.85
CA SER A 115 4.64 2.23 16.61
C SER A 115 3.51 3.26 16.78
N TYR A 116 3.87 4.50 17.10
CA TYR A 116 2.90 5.54 17.51
C TYR A 116 2.66 6.62 16.44
N GLY A 117 3.52 6.73 15.43
CA GLY A 117 3.50 7.81 14.45
C GLY A 117 4.30 9.03 14.91
N LEU A 118 3.83 10.24 14.59
CA LEU A 118 4.51 11.48 14.99
C LEU A 118 4.19 11.82 16.44
N VAL A 119 5.23 11.87 17.27
CA VAL A 119 5.14 12.22 18.69
C VAL A 119 6.08 13.39 18.98
N THR A 120 5.72 14.22 19.96
CA THR A 120 6.57 15.32 20.43
C THR A 120 6.87 15.11 21.90
N TYR A 121 8.15 15.25 22.26
CA TYR A 121 8.63 15.14 23.64
C TYR A 121 9.25 16.46 24.08
N THR A 122 9.18 16.74 25.38
CA THR A 122 10.02 17.78 26.00
C THR A 122 11.49 17.31 26.07
N LYS A 123 12.44 18.23 26.16
CA LYS A 123 13.88 17.89 26.34
C LYS A 123 14.08 16.89 27.48
N LYS A 124 13.45 17.13 28.63
CA LYS A 124 13.57 16.28 29.83
C LYS A 124 13.06 14.86 29.61
N GLU A 125 11.88 14.71 28.99
CA GLU A 125 11.30 13.40 28.71
C GLU A 125 12.12 12.63 27.68
N PHE A 126 12.59 13.34 26.64
CA PHE A 126 13.41 12.76 25.59
C PHE A 126 14.73 12.22 26.14
N ILE A 127 15.48 13.04 26.90
CA ILE A 127 16.76 12.64 27.50
C ILE A 127 16.59 11.41 28.40
N LYS A 128 15.53 11.36 29.22
CA LYS A 128 15.25 10.22 30.09
C LYS A 128 15.03 8.92 29.31
N ALA A 129 14.40 8.98 28.14
CA ALA A 129 14.12 7.80 27.32
C ALA A 129 15.28 7.40 26.39
N TRP A 130 16.07 8.35 25.92
CA TRP A 130 17.16 8.15 24.97
C TRP A 130 18.48 7.77 25.65
N GLN A 131 18.81 8.37 26.79
CA GLN A 131 20.07 8.13 27.53
C GLN A 131 19.91 7.13 28.68
N ASN A 132 18.87 6.28 28.63
CA ASN A 132 18.50 5.42 29.76
C ASN A 132 19.61 4.44 30.16
N SER A 133 20.29 3.80 29.20
CA SER A 133 21.41 2.88 29.48
C SER A 133 22.72 3.58 29.81
N SER A 134 23.03 4.72 29.20
CA SER A 134 24.34 5.35 29.33
C SER A 134 24.60 5.94 30.72
N LYS A 135 23.54 6.27 31.47
CA LYS A 135 23.64 6.61 32.90
C LYS A 135 24.15 5.48 33.78
N ALA A 136 24.02 4.22 33.37
CA ALA A 136 24.52 3.07 34.12
C ALA A 136 26.04 2.85 33.92
N ASP A 137 26.55 3.22 32.74
CA ASP A 137 27.96 3.00 32.33
C ASP A 137 28.84 4.26 32.50
N GLY A 138 28.33 5.32 33.14
CA GLY A 138 29.10 6.56 33.39
C GLY A 138 29.40 7.38 32.13
N THR A 139 28.67 7.16 31.04
CA THR A 139 28.81 7.93 29.79
C THR A 139 27.62 8.87 29.62
N ASP A 140 27.88 10.17 29.51
CA ASP A 140 26.84 11.16 29.23
C ASP A 140 26.55 11.18 27.72
N GLY A 141 25.67 10.30 27.26
CA GLY A 141 25.28 10.28 25.85
C GLY A 141 24.17 9.30 25.53
N GLY A 142 23.58 9.39 24.33
CA GLY A 142 22.61 8.42 23.85
C GLY A 142 23.02 7.90 22.47
N MET A 143 22.76 6.62 22.22
CA MET A 143 23.14 5.99 20.96
C MET A 143 22.34 6.59 19.81
N THR A 144 23.06 7.20 18.87
CA THR A 144 22.54 7.88 17.70
C THR A 144 23.19 7.34 16.46
N ILE A 145 22.41 7.17 15.41
CA ILE A 145 22.84 6.74 14.09
C ILE A 145 22.58 7.93 13.17
N LEU A 146 23.65 8.66 12.89
CA LEU A 146 23.65 9.78 11.96
C LEU A 146 23.70 9.24 10.54
N LEU A 147 22.97 9.87 9.62
CA LEU A 147 22.91 9.41 8.24
C LEU A 147 22.70 10.55 7.25
N GLU A 148 23.38 10.44 6.12
CA GLU A 148 23.22 11.34 4.97
C GLU A 148 23.25 10.54 3.66
N PRO A 149 22.44 10.88 2.65
CA PRO A 149 22.45 10.16 1.39
C PRO A 149 23.75 10.44 0.62
N ARG A 150 24.42 9.40 0.09
CA ARG A 150 25.50 9.55 -0.89
C ARG A 150 24.93 9.72 -2.29
N ALA A 151 25.76 10.08 -3.26
CA ALA A 151 25.36 10.12 -4.68
C ALA A 151 24.73 8.78 -5.14
N SER A 152 25.31 7.66 -4.69
CA SER A 152 24.81 6.31 -5.00
C SER A 152 23.38 6.03 -4.51
N PHE A 153 22.90 6.72 -3.46
CA PHE A 153 21.51 6.60 -3.01
C PHE A 153 20.53 7.04 -4.11
N TYR A 154 20.86 8.09 -4.85
CA TYR A 154 20.01 8.64 -5.89
C TYR A 154 20.08 7.86 -7.21
N GLU A 155 21.15 7.10 -7.41
CA GLU A 155 21.35 6.23 -8.58
C GLU A 155 20.55 4.92 -8.49
N GLN A 156 20.15 4.49 -7.29
CA GLN A 156 19.32 3.28 -7.12
C GLN A 156 17.93 3.46 -7.73
N GLU A 157 17.43 2.47 -8.46
CA GLU A 157 16.04 2.46 -8.92
C GLU A 157 15.06 2.30 -7.74
N ASP A 158 13.90 2.95 -7.81
CA ASP A 158 12.83 2.74 -6.86
C ASP A 158 12.33 1.28 -6.95
N ASP A 159 12.39 0.56 -5.83
CA ASP A 159 11.89 -0.83 -5.73
C ASP A 159 10.36 -0.86 -5.69
N GLU A 160 9.71 0.18 -5.14
CA GLU A 160 8.25 0.31 -5.18
C GLU A 160 7.75 0.85 -6.53
N LYS A 161 7.41 -0.05 -7.46
CA LYS A 161 6.53 0.29 -8.59
C LYS A 161 5.15 0.74 -8.08
N PRO A 162 4.49 1.70 -8.75
CA PRO A 162 3.22 2.26 -8.29
C PRO A 162 2.16 1.17 -8.09
N LYS A 163 1.65 1.06 -6.86
CA LYS A 163 0.60 0.11 -6.47
C LYS A 163 -0.80 0.67 -6.79
N GLY A 164 -1.69 -0.19 -7.30
CA GLY A 164 -3.10 0.11 -7.56
C GLY A 164 -3.67 -0.63 -8.78
N LEU A 165 -4.83 -0.19 -9.30
CA LEU A 165 -5.45 -0.75 -10.51
C LEU A 165 -4.52 -0.76 -11.73
N LYS A 166 -3.47 0.07 -11.74
CA LYS A 166 -2.43 0.09 -12.79
C LYS A 166 -1.64 -1.21 -12.90
N ILE A 167 -1.61 -2.06 -11.86
CA ILE A 167 -1.00 -3.40 -11.93
C ILE A 167 -1.92 -4.38 -12.66
N ILE A 168 -3.23 -4.22 -12.54
CA ILE A 168 -4.25 -5.12 -13.14
C ILE A 168 -4.57 -4.69 -14.57
N LEU A 169 -4.43 -3.39 -14.87
CA LEU A 169 -4.70 -2.80 -16.17
C LEU A 169 -4.00 -3.51 -17.36
N PRO A 170 -2.71 -3.91 -17.29
CA PRO A 170 -2.05 -4.65 -18.36
C PRO A 170 -2.73 -5.99 -18.66
N TYR A 171 -3.15 -6.72 -17.63
CA TYR A 171 -3.82 -8.01 -17.74
C TYR A 171 -5.23 -7.87 -18.35
N LEU A 172 -5.93 -6.77 -18.07
CA LEU A 172 -7.22 -6.43 -18.70
C LEU A 172 -7.06 -5.93 -20.14
N THR A 173 -5.98 -5.20 -20.46
CA THR A 173 -5.73 -4.65 -21.80
C THR A 173 -5.45 -5.70 -22.88
N GLY A 174 -5.20 -6.95 -22.52
CA GLY A 174 -5.16 -8.07 -23.48
C GLY A 174 -6.53 -8.39 -24.10
N HIS A 175 -7.63 -8.02 -23.42
CA HIS A 175 -9.00 -8.40 -23.80
C HIS A 175 -9.89 -7.19 -24.16
N LYS A 176 -9.31 -6.12 -24.71
CA LYS A 176 -10.01 -4.86 -25.03
C LYS A 176 -11.30 -5.06 -25.84
N LYS A 177 -11.32 -6.00 -26.80
CA LYS A 177 -12.51 -6.27 -27.62
C LYS A 177 -13.70 -6.77 -26.79
N HIS A 178 -13.46 -7.69 -25.86
CA HIS A 178 -14.52 -8.24 -25.00
C HIS A 178 -14.98 -7.22 -23.95
N ILE A 179 -14.07 -6.40 -23.42
CA ILE A 179 -14.43 -5.30 -22.52
C ILE A 179 -15.34 -4.29 -23.22
N VAL A 180 -15.04 -3.92 -24.48
CA VAL A 180 -15.91 -3.03 -25.27
C VAL A 180 -17.26 -3.67 -25.56
N GLN A 181 -17.33 -4.98 -25.84
CA GLN A 181 -18.60 -5.69 -26.00
C GLN A 181 -19.45 -5.68 -24.73
N VAL A 182 -18.84 -5.90 -23.56
CA VAL A 182 -19.54 -5.79 -22.26
C VAL A 182 -20.05 -4.38 -22.05
N PHE A 183 -19.23 -3.36 -22.33
CA PHE A 183 -19.62 -1.95 -22.18
C PHE A 183 -20.81 -1.58 -23.07
N ILE A 184 -20.78 -1.97 -24.34
CA ILE A 184 -21.90 -1.77 -25.27
C ILE A 184 -23.14 -2.53 -24.78
N GLY A 185 -22.98 -3.78 -24.32
CA GLY A 185 -24.08 -4.58 -23.79
C GLY A 185 -24.75 -3.96 -22.56
N VAL A 186 -23.96 -3.36 -21.65
CA VAL A 186 -24.48 -2.62 -20.49
C VAL A 186 -25.24 -1.38 -20.93
N LEU A 187 -24.72 -0.63 -21.91
CA LEU A 187 -25.37 0.58 -22.42
C LEU A 187 -26.72 0.24 -23.09
N VAL A 188 -26.76 -0.80 -23.92
CA VAL A 188 -28.01 -1.29 -24.51
C VAL A 188 -28.97 -1.80 -23.44
N GLY A 189 -28.48 -2.54 -22.44
CA GLY A 189 -29.28 -3.01 -21.32
C GLY A 189 -29.91 -1.86 -20.51
N MET A 190 -29.18 -0.77 -20.29
CA MET A 190 -29.69 0.44 -19.64
C MET A 190 -30.85 1.07 -20.43
N VAL A 191 -30.73 1.15 -21.76
CA VAL A 191 -31.81 1.68 -22.61
C VAL A 191 -33.05 0.79 -22.54
N VAL A 192 -32.88 -0.55 -22.62
CA VAL A 192 -33.99 -1.50 -22.51
C VAL A 192 -34.69 -1.39 -21.15
N GLN A 193 -33.92 -1.29 -20.06
CA GLN A 193 -34.48 -1.09 -18.71
C GLN A 193 -35.23 0.22 -18.58
N LEU A 194 -34.79 1.28 -19.27
CA LEU A 194 -35.46 2.58 -19.26
C LEU A 194 -36.79 2.57 -20.02
N ILE A 195 -36.98 1.68 -21.01
CA ILE A 195 -38.23 1.56 -21.77
C ILE A 195 -39.36 0.94 -20.92
N ILE A 196 -39.03 0.00 -20.03
CA ILE A 196 -40.01 -0.71 -19.18
C ILE A 196 -40.95 0.24 -18.41
N PRO A 197 -40.48 1.27 -17.67
CA PRO A 197 -41.38 2.17 -16.95
C PRO A 197 -42.34 2.94 -17.87
N PHE A 198 -41.93 3.30 -19.09
CA PHE A 198 -42.81 3.95 -20.06
C PHE A 198 -43.90 3.00 -20.59
N VAL A 199 -43.56 1.73 -20.82
CA VAL A 199 -44.53 0.69 -21.22
C VAL A 199 -45.54 0.45 -20.11
N THR A 200 -45.07 0.32 -18.86
CA THR A 200 -45.94 0.19 -17.68
C THR A 200 -46.83 1.42 -17.49
N GLN A 201 -46.29 2.63 -17.69
CA GLN A 201 -47.08 3.86 -17.64
C GLN A 201 -48.18 3.85 -18.72
N ALA A 202 -47.84 3.51 -19.96
CA ALA A 202 -48.82 3.45 -21.05
C ALA A 202 -49.91 2.39 -20.78
N LEU A 203 -49.55 1.27 -20.14
CA LEU A 203 -50.49 0.23 -19.75
C LEU A 203 -51.55 0.76 -18.76
N VAL A 204 -51.12 1.51 -17.75
CA VAL A 204 -52.01 2.08 -16.73
C VAL A 204 -52.81 3.25 -17.29
N ASP A 205 -52.12 4.26 -17.83
CA ASP A 205 -52.73 5.55 -18.20
C ASP A 205 -53.62 5.44 -19.44
N LYS A 206 -53.25 4.57 -20.40
CA LYS A 206 -53.96 4.44 -21.68
C LYS A 206 -54.69 3.12 -21.82
N GLY A 207 -54.09 2.00 -21.41
CA GLY A 207 -54.73 0.69 -21.53
C GLY A 207 -55.89 0.52 -20.56
N ILE A 208 -55.58 0.52 -19.26
CA ILE A 208 -56.56 0.24 -18.20
C ILE A 208 -57.57 1.38 -18.08
N ASN A 209 -57.12 2.63 -18.08
CA ASN A 209 -57.99 3.78 -17.85
C ASN A 209 -59.07 3.97 -18.94
N TYR A 210 -58.73 3.71 -20.21
CA TYR A 210 -59.68 3.80 -21.33
C TYR A 210 -60.39 2.47 -21.63
N GLY A 211 -60.05 1.38 -20.93
CA GLY A 211 -60.67 0.07 -21.10
C GLY A 211 -60.34 -0.64 -22.43
N ASP A 212 -59.26 -0.25 -23.11
CA ASP A 212 -58.86 -0.86 -24.39
C ASP A 212 -58.06 -2.16 -24.16
N LEU A 213 -58.78 -3.28 -24.13
CA LEU A 213 -58.19 -4.61 -23.91
C LEU A 213 -57.21 -5.02 -25.02
N HIS A 214 -57.43 -4.59 -26.27
CA HIS A 214 -56.53 -4.93 -27.37
C HIS A 214 -55.18 -4.21 -27.19
N PHE A 215 -55.20 -2.93 -26.82
CA PHE A 215 -53.99 -2.17 -26.49
C PHE A 215 -53.25 -2.77 -25.28
N VAL A 216 -53.99 -3.23 -24.25
CA VAL A 216 -53.42 -3.94 -23.10
C VAL A 216 -52.70 -5.23 -23.51
N TYR A 217 -53.30 -6.07 -24.35
CA TYR A 217 -52.66 -7.31 -24.80
C TYR A 217 -51.37 -7.05 -25.59
N ILE A 218 -51.35 -6.03 -26.45
CA ILE A 218 -50.14 -5.63 -27.19
C ILE A 218 -49.03 -5.19 -26.23
N LEU A 219 -49.35 -4.37 -25.22
CA LEU A 219 -48.37 -3.91 -24.24
C LEU A 219 -47.83 -5.05 -23.37
N LEU A 220 -48.68 -6.00 -22.96
CA LEU A 220 -48.24 -7.19 -22.23
C LEU A 220 -47.30 -8.05 -23.06
N LEU A 221 -47.60 -8.24 -24.35
CA LEU A 221 -46.71 -8.95 -25.27
C LEU A 221 -45.38 -8.20 -25.44
N ALA A 222 -45.42 -6.86 -25.61
CA ALA A 222 -44.22 -6.04 -25.69
C ALA A 222 -43.37 -6.14 -24.41
N GLN A 223 -43.99 -6.14 -23.24
CA GLN A 223 -43.30 -6.28 -21.95
C GLN A 223 -42.67 -7.66 -21.78
N LEU A 224 -43.33 -8.73 -22.23
CA LEU A 224 -42.75 -10.07 -22.26
C LEU A 224 -41.50 -10.11 -23.17
N VAL A 225 -41.58 -9.53 -24.36
CA VAL A 225 -40.45 -9.48 -25.30
C VAL A 225 -39.29 -8.65 -24.74
N LEU A 226 -39.56 -7.51 -24.11
CA LEU A 226 -38.56 -6.68 -23.45
C LEU A 226 -37.89 -7.42 -22.28
N PHE A 227 -38.68 -8.16 -21.48
CA PHE A 227 -38.15 -8.96 -20.38
C PHE A 227 -37.24 -10.08 -20.86
N LEU A 228 -37.65 -10.81 -21.91
CA LEU A 228 -36.83 -11.86 -22.53
C LEU A 228 -35.53 -11.29 -23.11
N SER A 229 -35.62 -10.15 -23.79
CA SER A 229 -34.46 -9.46 -24.38
C SER A 229 -33.48 -8.99 -23.30
N ALA A 230 -33.98 -8.37 -22.23
CA ALA A 230 -33.15 -7.94 -21.09
C ALA A 230 -32.50 -9.13 -20.38
N SER A 231 -33.23 -10.23 -20.21
CA SER A 231 -32.71 -11.47 -19.60
C SER A 231 -31.59 -12.08 -20.44
N PHE A 232 -31.77 -12.12 -21.76
CA PHE A 232 -30.76 -12.62 -22.69
C PHE A 232 -29.48 -11.77 -22.67
N LEU A 233 -29.61 -10.44 -22.68
CA LEU A 233 -28.46 -9.52 -22.55
C LEU A 233 -27.72 -9.74 -21.24
N ASN A 234 -28.45 -9.96 -20.13
CA ASN A 234 -27.84 -10.25 -18.83
C ASN A 234 -27.06 -11.57 -18.83
N ILE A 235 -27.57 -12.61 -19.47
CA ILE A 235 -26.86 -13.89 -19.60
C ILE A 235 -25.55 -13.71 -20.38
N ILE A 236 -25.59 -13.01 -21.53
CA ILE A 236 -24.39 -12.72 -22.33
C ILE A 236 -23.38 -11.92 -21.51
N ARG A 237 -23.84 -10.89 -20.80
CA ARG A 237 -22.99 -10.05 -19.94
C ARG A 237 -22.30 -10.87 -18.85
N SER A 238 -23.06 -11.68 -18.11
CA SER A 238 -22.53 -12.54 -17.05
C SER A 238 -21.52 -13.53 -17.60
N TRP A 239 -21.78 -14.12 -18.77
CA TRP A 239 -20.86 -15.07 -19.40
C TRP A 239 -19.55 -14.40 -19.85
N LEU A 240 -19.62 -13.20 -20.44
CA LEU A 240 -18.44 -12.42 -20.82
C LEU A 240 -17.61 -12.01 -19.59
N LEU A 241 -18.25 -11.57 -18.51
CA LEU A 241 -17.57 -11.22 -17.27
C LEU A 241 -16.87 -12.43 -16.65
N LEU A 242 -17.53 -13.59 -16.60
CA LEU A 242 -16.93 -14.84 -16.13
C LEU A 242 -15.72 -15.24 -16.99
N TYR A 243 -15.82 -15.10 -18.32
CA TYR A 243 -14.72 -15.43 -19.23
C TYR A 243 -13.50 -14.52 -18.99
N ILE A 244 -13.71 -13.20 -18.92
CA ILE A 244 -12.63 -12.22 -18.69
C ILE A 244 -12.03 -12.41 -17.29
N GLY A 245 -12.88 -12.57 -16.26
CA GLY A 245 -12.48 -12.74 -14.87
C GLY A 245 -11.64 -14.01 -14.66
N SER A 246 -12.10 -15.15 -15.19
CA SER A 246 -11.39 -16.42 -15.09
C SER A 246 -10.02 -16.37 -15.81
N ARG A 247 -9.97 -15.80 -17.02
CA ARG A 247 -8.70 -15.62 -17.75
C ARG A 247 -7.72 -14.72 -17.01
N ALA A 248 -8.18 -13.61 -16.45
CA ALA A 248 -7.35 -12.72 -15.65
C ALA A 248 -6.83 -13.41 -14.39
N SER A 249 -7.69 -14.14 -13.66
CA SER A 249 -7.32 -14.88 -12.45
C SER A 249 -6.24 -15.94 -12.72
N MET A 250 -6.39 -16.72 -13.81
CA MET A 250 -5.38 -17.70 -14.21
C MET A 250 -4.02 -17.06 -14.49
N LEU A 251 -3.98 -15.92 -15.17
CA LEU A 251 -2.73 -15.20 -15.48
C LEU A 251 -2.06 -14.64 -14.22
N ILE A 252 -2.84 -14.03 -13.32
CA ILE A 252 -2.34 -13.45 -12.07
C ILE A 252 -1.80 -14.56 -11.16
N THR A 253 -2.56 -15.65 -10.99
CA THR A 253 -2.17 -16.79 -10.16
C THR A 253 -0.92 -17.47 -10.72
N SER A 254 -0.86 -17.68 -12.04
CA SER A 254 0.32 -18.28 -12.68
C SER A 254 1.56 -17.40 -12.51
N ASP A 255 1.48 -16.09 -12.76
CA ASP A 255 2.60 -15.16 -12.61
C ASP A 255 3.05 -15.04 -11.14
N TYR A 256 2.10 -15.05 -10.20
CA TYR A 256 2.40 -15.10 -8.77
C TYR A 256 3.14 -16.38 -8.38
N LEU A 257 2.65 -17.55 -8.80
CA LEU A 257 3.29 -18.83 -8.52
C LEU A 257 4.70 -18.90 -9.13
N THR A 258 4.88 -18.48 -10.38
CA THR A 258 6.20 -18.44 -11.02
C THR A 258 7.17 -17.52 -10.27
N LYS A 259 6.72 -16.32 -9.86
CA LYS A 259 7.53 -15.40 -9.06
C LYS A 259 7.86 -15.96 -7.68
N LEU A 260 6.90 -16.62 -7.03
CA LEU A 260 7.08 -17.24 -5.71
C LEU A 260 8.14 -18.35 -5.79
N LEU A 261 8.03 -19.24 -6.78
CA LEU A 261 8.96 -20.35 -7.01
C LEU A 261 10.38 -19.89 -7.38
N ARG A 262 10.54 -18.66 -7.91
CA ARG A 262 11.85 -18.09 -8.25
C ARG A 262 12.56 -17.43 -7.07
N LYS A 263 11.91 -17.31 -5.90
CA LYS A 263 12.53 -16.70 -4.71
C LYS A 263 13.53 -17.66 -4.06
N SER A 264 14.59 -17.10 -3.48
CA SER A 264 15.63 -17.85 -2.77
C SER A 264 15.09 -18.59 -1.55
N VAL A 265 15.72 -19.71 -1.17
CA VAL A 265 15.38 -20.51 0.04
C VAL A 265 15.30 -19.65 1.31
N ALA A 266 16.18 -18.66 1.46
CA ALA A 266 16.18 -17.72 2.59
C ALA A 266 14.88 -16.88 2.76
N PHE A 267 14.08 -16.73 1.69
CA PHE A 267 12.76 -16.09 1.78
C PHE A 267 11.73 -16.99 2.48
N PHE A 268 11.87 -18.31 2.32
CA PHE A 268 10.98 -19.31 2.89
C PHE A 268 11.32 -19.62 4.36
N ASP A 269 12.60 -19.58 4.73
CA ASP A 269 13.06 -19.84 6.11
C ASP A 269 12.48 -18.85 7.14
N GLY A 270 12.12 -17.63 6.70
CA GLY A 270 11.56 -16.58 7.55
C GLY A 270 10.03 -16.49 7.59
N LYS A 271 9.29 -17.41 6.94
CA LYS A 271 7.81 -17.34 6.84
C LYS A 271 7.13 -18.62 7.23
N THR A 272 6.00 -18.52 7.95
CA THR A 272 5.19 -19.70 8.21
C THR A 272 4.42 -20.12 6.95
N PRO A 273 4.17 -21.43 6.75
CA PRO A 273 3.33 -21.90 5.64
C PRO A 273 1.93 -21.25 5.61
N GLY A 274 1.40 -20.89 6.79
CA GLY A 274 0.13 -20.17 6.93
C GLY A 274 0.16 -18.77 6.31
N ASP A 275 1.25 -18.02 6.46
CA ASP A 275 1.39 -16.68 5.87
C ASP A 275 1.43 -16.70 4.34
N ILE A 276 1.98 -17.78 3.76
CA ILE A 276 2.05 -17.97 2.31
C ILE A 276 0.65 -18.33 1.78
N LEU A 277 -0.06 -19.24 2.46
CA LEU A 277 -1.43 -19.62 2.13
C LEU A 277 -2.40 -18.44 2.26
N GLN A 278 -2.26 -17.62 3.29
CA GLN A 278 -3.08 -16.43 3.49
C GLN A 278 -2.90 -15.44 2.33
N ARG A 279 -1.67 -15.23 1.84
CA ARG A 279 -1.42 -14.35 0.68
C ARG A 279 -1.94 -14.91 -0.64
N ILE A 280 -1.89 -16.23 -0.83
CA ILE A 280 -2.54 -16.89 -1.99
C ILE A 280 -4.05 -16.64 -1.93
N ASN A 281 -4.65 -16.79 -0.75
CA ASN A 281 -6.08 -16.55 -0.57
C ASN A 281 -6.46 -15.07 -0.72
N GLU A 282 -5.58 -14.14 -0.32
CA GLU A 282 -5.75 -12.70 -0.57
C GLU A 282 -5.71 -12.36 -2.08
N SER A 283 -4.90 -13.07 -2.88
CA SER A 283 -4.92 -12.96 -4.34
C SER A 283 -6.27 -13.43 -4.92
N ASN A 284 -6.83 -14.52 -4.40
CA ASN A 284 -8.17 -14.99 -4.77
C ASN A 284 -9.28 -14.04 -4.29
N ARG A 285 -9.06 -13.25 -3.24
CA ARG A 285 -10.01 -12.23 -2.79
C ARG A 285 -10.03 -11.00 -3.70
N LEU A 286 -8.93 -10.74 -4.41
CA LEU A 286 -8.90 -9.74 -5.48
C LEU A 286 -9.79 -10.16 -6.66
N GLU A 287 -9.90 -11.48 -6.92
CA GLU A 287 -10.80 -12.05 -7.92
C GLU A 287 -12.26 -11.81 -7.59
N SER A 288 -12.68 -12.04 -6.33
CA SER A 288 -14.07 -11.76 -5.94
C SER A 288 -14.40 -10.28 -6.04
N PHE A 289 -13.44 -9.37 -5.83
CA PHE A 289 -13.65 -7.93 -6.05
C PHE A 289 -13.82 -7.57 -7.53
N LEU A 290 -13.07 -8.21 -8.44
CA LEU A 290 -13.23 -8.00 -9.90
C LEU A 290 -14.54 -8.59 -10.43
N ASN A 291 -15.00 -9.70 -9.86
CA ASN A 291 -16.25 -10.36 -10.25
C ASN A 291 -17.49 -9.75 -9.56
N ALA A 292 -17.33 -9.03 -8.45
CA ALA A 292 -18.42 -8.39 -7.71
C ALA A 292 -18.84 -7.02 -8.27
N ALA A 293 -18.21 -6.54 -9.35
CA ALA A 293 -18.68 -5.34 -10.05
C ALA A 293 -20.03 -5.65 -10.74
N PRO A 294 -21.13 -4.95 -10.36
CA PRO A 294 -22.49 -5.26 -10.80
C PRO A 294 -22.77 -5.04 -12.29
#